data_AF-A0A091BH02-F1
#
_entry.id   AF-A0A091BH02-F1
#
_cell.length_a   1.000
_cell.length_b   1.000
_cell.length_c   1.000
_cell.angle_alpha   90.00
_cell.angle_beta   90.00
_cell.angle_gamma   90.00
#
_symmetry.space_group_name_H-M   'P 1'
#
loop_
_entity.id
_entity.type
_entity.pdbx_description
1 polymer ?
#
loop_
_entity_poly.entity_id
_entity_poly.type
_entity_poly.pdbx_seq_one_letter_code
_entity_poly.pdbx_strand_id
1 'polypeptide(L)'
;MNRPHRVVPLLFATLTLAACQPQATPAVPASTPTPTTVTAPDVTSEPAAPAEERLRGQLVVGKDGYGITLCGEQTQRITALSPAAESFVEAFLKQGPREFFVDAWGTAHTDTGRSLSRIELAYVDGPGCNEAPTPFVFKAHGTEPFWSLTASGGAMTFEQPDASAITVAFSGFAEQGDTRQAEVSSDNTTIAVTLTHTPCNDGMSDHLYAWTAQATINGKSWKGCAYSGE
;
A
#
# COMPACT_ATOMS: atom_id res chain seq x y z
N MET A 1 47.21 60.99 15.59
CA MET A 1 48.49 60.63 14.91
C MET A 1 48.22 60.39 13.43
N ASN A 2 49.30 60.42 12.63
CA ASN A 2 49.44 60.41 11.17
C ASN A 2 48.31 59.88 10.26
N ARG A 3 48.08 60.64 9.19
CA ARG A 3 47.63 60.19 7.85
C ARG A 3 48.90 59.93 6.96
N PRO A 4 48.88 59.75 5.62
CA PRO A 4 49.24 58.44 5.05
C PRO A 4 50.37 58.44 3.98
N HIS A 5 50.86 57.25 3.63
CA HIS A 5 51.50 56.93 2.35
C HIS A 5 50.94 55.56 1.86
N ARG A 6 50.60 55.26 0.59
CA ARG A 6 51.24 55.49 -0.74
C ARG A 6 52.60 54.79 -0.89
N VAL A 7 53.02 54.25 -2.04
CA VAL A 7 52.41 54.15 -3.40
C VAL A 7 52.21 52.65 -3.76
N VAL A 8 52.16 52.08 -4.99
CA VAL A 8 52.42 52.44 -6.41
C VAL A 8 51.36 51.75 -7.32
N PRO A 9 51.12 52.17 -8.58
CA PRO A 9 50.06 51.65 -9.45
C PRO A 9 50.54 50.65 -10.52
N LEU A 10 49.60 50.00 -11.24
CA LEU A 10 49.80 49.68 -12.67
C LEU A 10 48.54 50.00 -13.50
N LEU A 11 48.74 50.63 -14.66
CA LEU A 11 47.72 50.77 -15.71
C LEU A 11 47.86 49.61 -16.70
N PHE A 12 46.75 49.17 -17.28
CA PHE A 12 46.73 48.68 -18.65
C PHE A 12 45.62 49.37 -19.42
N ALA A 13 45.97 49.96 -20.57
CA ALA A 13 45.03 50.65 -21.44
C ALA A 13 44.51 49.67 -22.50
N THR A 14 43.20 49.41 -22.52
CA THR A 14 42.54 48.66 -23.59
C THR A 14 42.00 49.62 -24.64
N LEU A 15 42.51 49.49 -25.86
CA LEU A 15 42.15 50.34 -27.00
C LEU A 15 40.87 49.80 -27.66
N THR A 16 39.73 50.47 -27.45
CA THR A 16 38.47 50.13 -28.15
C THR A 16 38.24 51.10 -29.32
N LEU A 17 38.20 50.57 -30.54
CA LEU A 17 37.90 51.35 -31.74
C LEU A 17 36.47 51.88 -31.70
N ALA A 18 36.26 53.09 -32.24
CA ALA A 18 34.93 53.58 -32.55
C ALA A 18 34.36 52.85 -33.78
N ALA A 19 33.12 52.37 -33.67
CA ALA A 19 32.33 51.84 -34.77
C ALA A 19 30.97 52.56 -34.78
N CYS A 20 30.36 52.72 -35.97
CA CYS A 20 29.28 53.66 -36.20
C CYS A 20 28.01 53.37 -35.36
N GLN A 21 27.43 54.42 -34.78
CA GLN A 21 26.04 54.39 -34.32
C GLN A 21 25.11 54.45 -35.54
N PRO A 22 24.20 53.48 -35.76
CA PRO A 22 23.07 53.67 -36.65
C PRO A 22 22.11 54.70 -36.05
N GLN A 23 21.54 55.58 -36.88
CA GLN A 23 20.56 56.57 -36.43
C GLN A 23 19.26 55.88 -35.99
N ALA A 24 18.64 56.40 -34.92
CA ALA A 24 17.35 55.89 -34.44
C ALA A 24 16.23 56.22 -35.44
N THR A 25 15.51 55.18 -35.90
CA THR A 25 14.21 55.33 -36.55
C THR A 25 13.16 55.84 -35.55
N PRO A 26 12.15 56.61 -35.99
CA PRO A 26 11.06 57.03 -35.12
C PRO A 26 10.35 55.84 -34.49
N ALA A 27 10.08 55.92 -33.19
CA ALA A 27 9.38 54.86 -32.46
C ALA A 27 7.92 54.75 -32.94
N VAL A 28 7.56 53.61 -33.52
CA VAL A 28 6.16 53.19 -33.61
C VAL A 28 5.66 53.01 -32.16
N PRO A 29 4.50 53.59 -31.78
CA PRO A 29 3.98 53.37 -30.44
C PRO A 29 3.69 51.89 -30.24
N ALA A 30 4.41 51.26 -29.32
CA ALA A 30 4.16 49.89 -28.93
C ALA A 30 2.80 49.82 -28.24
N SER A 31 1.80 49.23 -28.90
CA SER A 31 0.56 48.84 -28.25
C SER A 31 0.88 47.87 -27.12
N THR A 32 0.82 48.32 -25.88
CA THR A 32 0.99 47.47 -24.70
C THR A 32 -0.03 46.33 -24.80
N PRO A 33 0.40 45.06 -24.91
CA PRO A 33 -0.54 43.97 -24.71
C PRO A 33 -0.99 44.07 -23.25
N THR A 34 -2.30 44.20 -23.04
CA THR A 34 -2.91 44.01 -21.72
C THR A 34 -2.33 42.72 -21.13
N PRO A 35 -1.95 42.67 -19.84
CA PRO A 35 -1.62 41.40 -19.22
C PRO A 35 -2.87 40.53 -19.25
N THR A 36 -2.96 39.64 -20.24
CA THR A 36 -3.98 38.61 -20.29
C THR A 36 -3.80 37.79 -19.04
N THR A 37 -4.71 37.93 -18.09
CA THR A 37 -4.89 36.93 -17.03
C THR A 37 -5.19 35.63 -17.74
N VAL A 38 -4.16 34.81 -17.92
CA VAL A 38 -4.32 33.41 -18.29
C VAL A 38 -4.96 32.77 -17.07
N THR A 39 -6.29 32.77 -17.05
CA THR A 39 -7.07 31.87 -16.21
C THR A 39 -6.48 30.49 -16.42
N ALA A 40 -5.81 29.96 -15.40
CA ALA A 40 -5.37 28.58 -15.43
C ALA A 40 -6.59 27.72 -15.79
N PRO A 41 -6.47 26.73 -16.69
CA PRO A 41 -7.59 25.84 -16.96
C PRO A 41 -8.05 25.27 -15.62
N ASP A 42 -9.35 25.37 -15.36
CA ASP A 42 -9.93 24.98 -14.07
C ASP A 42 -9.56 23.52 -13.83
N VAL A 43 -8.69 23.28 -12.84
CA VAL A 43 -8.18 21.94 -12.54
C VAL A 43 -9.30 21.24 -11.79
N THR A 44 -10.27 20.78 -12.59
CA THR A 44 -11.34 19.89 -12.18
C THR A 44 -10.66 18.71 -11.50
N SER A 45 -10.70 18.70 -10.18
CA SER A 45 -10.08 17.66 -9.39
C SER A 45 -10.62 16.33 -9.87
N GLU A 46 -9.75 15.48 -10.43
CA GLU A 46 -10.15 14.11 -10.75
C GLU A 46 -10.73 13.50 -9.47
N PRO A 47 -11.98 13.00 -9.48
CA PRO A 47 -12.62 12.55 -8.25
C PRO A 47 -11.75 11.50 -7.58
N ALA A 48 -11.25 11.84 -6.37
CA ALA A 48 -10.35 10.97 -5.65
C ALA A 48 -11.00 9.58 -5.52
N ALA A 49 -10.26 8.54 -5.94
CA ALA A 49 -10.76 7.17 -5.92
C ALA A 49 -11.36 6.85 -4.54
N PRO A 50 -12.54 6.20 -4.48
CA PRO A 50 -13.23 5.96 -3.22
C PRO A 50 -12.29 5.24 -2.24
N ALA A 51 -12.18 5.78 -1.03
CA ALA A 51 -11.21 5.28 -0.07
C ALA A 51 -11.53 3.82 0.31
N GLU A 52 -10.53 2.95 0.15
CA GLU A 52 -10.58 1.58 0.66
C GLU A 52 -10.66 1.60 2.19
N GLU A 53 -11.57 0.80 2.74
CA GLU A 53 -11.81 0.64 4.17
C GLU A 53 -11.85 -0.85 4.54
N ARG A 54 -11.70 -1.17 5.83
CA ARG A 54 -11.81 -2.55 6.30
C ARG A 54 -13.26 -2.96 6.48
N LEU A 55 -13.68 -4.00 5.76
CA LEU A 55 -15.03 -4.56 5.77
C LEU A 55 -14.99 -6.00 6.30
N ARG A 56 -15.50 -6.16 7.51
CA ARG A 56 -15.61 -7.45 8.22
C ARG A 56 -17.07 -7.83 8.38
N GLY A 57 -17.41 -9.10 8.17
CA GLY A 57 -18.80 -9.56 8.30
C GLY A 57 -19.06 -10.96 7.77
N GLN A 58 -20.31 -11.40 7.87
CA GLN A 58 -20.78 -12.68 7.33
C GLN A 58 -21.16 -12.51 5.86
N LEU A 59 -20.46 -13.16 4.94
CA LEU A 59 -20.76 -13.22 3.51
C LEU A 59 -21.64 -14.45 3.21
N VAL A 60 -22.67 -14.26 2.38
CA VAL A 60 -23.60 -15.29 1.93
C VAL A 60 -23.66 -15.29 0.40
N VAL A 61 -23.31 -16.42 -0.22
CA VAL A 61 -23.27 -16.58 -1.68
C VAL A 61 -24.59 -17.17 -2.17
N GLY A 62 -25.46 -16.30 -2.69
CA GLY A 62 -26.76 -16.66 -3.28
C GLY A 62 -26.61 -17.40 -4.63
N LYS A 63 -27.70 -17.43 -5.41
CA LYS A 63 -27.67 -17.92 -6.80
C LYS A 63 -27.27 -16.83 -7.79
N ASP A 64 -27.80 -15.63 -7.56
CA ASP A 64 -27.80 -14.51 -8.51
C ASP A 64 -27.02 -13.29 -7.98
N GLY A 65 -26.15 -13.50 -6.97
CA GLY A 65 -25.35 -12.45 -6.33
C GLY A 65 -24.95 -12.79 -4.89
N TYR A 66 -24.35 -11.80 -4.23
CA TYR A 66 -23.76 -11.92 -2.88
C TYR A 66 -24.49 -11.02 -1.88
N GLY A 67 -24.62 -11.48 -0.64
CA GLY A 67 -25.07 -10.66 0.48
C GLY A 67 -24.06 -10.63 1.60
N ILE A 68 -23.95 -9.52 2.32
CA ILE A 68 -23.09 -9.39 3.50
C ILE A 68 -23.85 -8.79 4.69
N THR A 69 -23.62 -9.30 5.89
CA THR A 69 -23.97 -8.66 7.15
C THR A 69 -22.67 -8.19 7.81
N LEU A 70 -22.41 -6.87 7.78
CA LEU A 70 -21.19 -6.29 8.35
C LEU A 70 -21.21 -6.37 9.89
N CYS A 71 -20.03 -6.44 10.50
CA CYS A 71 -19.88 -6.44 11.95
C CYS A 71 -20.48 -5.18 12.57
N GLY A 72 -21.37 -5.35 13.55
CA GLY A 72 -22.15 -4.27 14.16
C GLY A 72 -23.49 -3.97 13.47
N GLU A 73 -23.73 -4.46 12.25
CA GLU A 73 -25.06 -4.46 11.64
C GLU A 73 -25.88 -5.70 12.05
N GLN A 74 -27.17 -5.68 11.74
CA GLN A 74 -28.13 -6.77 12.00
C GLN A 74 -28.92 -7.18 10.74
N THR A 75 -28.56 -6.62 9.58
CA THR A 75 -29.32 -6.73 8.34
C THR A 75 -28.37 -7.08 7.21
N GLN A 76 -28.61 -8.21 6.55
CA GLN A 76 -27.88 -8.56 5.33
C GLN A 76 -28.25 -7.58 4.21
N ARG A 77 -27.22 -7.02 3.56
CA ARG A 77 -27.34 -6.16 2.37
C ARG A 77 -26.79 -6.89 1.15
N ILE A 78 -27.22 -6.53 -0.05
CA ILE A 78 -26.53 -6.95 -1.28
C ILE A 78 -25.14 -6.31 -1.29
N THR A 79 -24.14 -7.04 -1.77
CA THR A 79 -22.79 -6.51 -2.00
C THR A 79 -22.27 -6.92 -3.38
N ALA A 80 -21.54 -6.04 -4.03
CA ALA A 80 -20.76 -6.36 -5.22
C ALA A 80 -19.36 -6.84 -4.82
N LEU A 81 -18.75 -7.70 -5.63
CA LEU A 81 -17.36 -8.13 -5.48
C LEU A 81 -16.57 -7.61 -6.69
N SER A 82 -15.29 -7.26 -6.49
CA SER A 82 -14.37 -7.10 -7.61
C SER A 82 -13.97 -8.48 -8.18
N PRO A 83 -13.45 -8.57 -9.42
CA PRO A 83 -12.95 -9.84 -9.96
C PRO A 83 -11.89 -10.54 -9.09
N ALA A 84 -11.13 -9.80 -8.28
CA ALA A 84 -10.18 -10.38 -7.33
C ALA A 84 -10.89 -11.00 -6.10
N ALA A 85 -11.91 -10.33 -5.57
CA ALA A 85 -12.74 -10.86 -4.50
C ALA A 85 -13.62 -12.04 -4.98
N GLU A 86 -14.12 -12.01 -6.23
CA GLU A 86 -14.82 -13.14 -6.86
C GLU A 86 -13.89 -14.34 -7.01
N SER A 87 -12.67 -14.15 -7.53
CA SER A 87 -11.67 -15.21 -7.66
C SER A 87 -11.30 -15.86 -6.31
N PHE A 88 -11.26 -15.07 -5.25
CA PHE A 88 -11.08 -15.57 -3.88
C PHE A 88 -12.31 -16.35 -3.38
N VAL A 89 -13.54 -15.85 -3.60
CA VAL A 89 -14.77 -16.56 -3.25
C VAL A 89 -14.90 -17.88 -4.02
N GLU A 90 -14.56 -17.92 -5.31
CA GLU A 90 -14.49 -19.16 -6.09
C GLU A 90 -13.43 -20.14 -5.57
N ALA A 91 -12.33 -19.65 -4.97
CA ALA A 91 -11.38 -20.49 -4.28
C ALA A 91 -11.97 -21.06 -2.97
N PHE A 92 -12.66 -20.24 -2.18
CA PHE A 92 -13.30 -20.67 -0.93
C PHE A 92 -14.45 -21.66 -1.15
N LEU A 93 -15.30 -21.42 -2.15
CA LEU A 93 -16.46 -22.27 -2.47
C LEU A 93 -16.10 -23.72 -2.82
N LYS A 94 -14.84 -24.00 -3.18
CA LYS A 94 -14.33 -25.38 -3.38
C LYS A 94 -14.29 -26.20 -2.10
N GLN A 95 -14.31 -25.56 -0.93
CA GLN A 95 -14.46 -26.21 0.37
C GLN A 95 -15.90 -26.66 0.65
N GLY A 96 -16.90 -26.04 0.01
CA GLY A 96 -18.32 -26.39 0.11
C GLY A 96 -19.25 -25.34 0.77
N PRO A 97 -18.88 -24.69 1.89
CA PRO A 97 -19.73 -23.69 2.53
C PRO A 97 -20.05 -22.49 1.62
N ARG A 98 -21.29 -21.99 1.71
CA ARG A 98 -21.77 -20.80 0.98
C ARG A 98 -22.08 -19.61 1.89
N GLU A 99 -21.90 -19.79 3.19
CA GLU A 99 -22.04 -18.78 4.23
C GLU A 99 -20.80 -18.89 5.10
N PHE A 100 -20.05 -17.79 5.21
CA PHE A 100 -18.74 -17.75 5.87
C PHE A 100 -18.40 -16.31 6.28
N PHE A 101 -17.59 -16.16 7.32
CA PHE A 101 -17.02 -14.88 7.69
C PHE A 101 -15.97 -14.45 6.66
N VAL A 102 -15.90 -13.15 6.39
CA VAL A 102 -14.83 -12.52 5.61
C VAL A 102 -14.23 -11.34 6.35
N ASP A 103 -12.92 -11.19 6.19
CA ASP A 103 -12.15 -9.99 6.53
C ASP A 103 -11.53 -9.44 5.25
N ALA A 104 -11.96 -8.26 4.83
CA ALA A 104 -11.77 -7.75 3.48
C ALA A 104 -11.45 -6.26 3.44
N TRP A 105 -10.82 -5.85 2.34
CA TRP A 105 -10.81 -4.48 1.86
C TRP A 105 -12.03 -4.23 0.97
N GLY A 106 -12.57 -3.01 0.98
CA GLY A 106 -13.63 -2.61 0.07
C GLY A 106 -13.98 -1.14 0.16
N THR A 107 -15.05 -0.75 -0.52
CA THR A 107 -15.44 0.66 -0.69
C THR A 107 -16.94 0.88 -0.45
N ALA A 108 -17.28 2.05 0.09
CA ALA A 108 -18.64 2.53 0.24
C ALA A 108 -19.12 3.26 -1.02
N HIS A 109 -20.31 2.89 -1.50
CA HIS A 109 -21.00 3.49 -2.65
C HIS A 109 -22.30 4.15 -2.20
N THR A 110 -22.65 5.27 -2.80
CA THR A 110 -23.83 6.06 -2.41
C THR A 110 -25.15 5.47 -2.91
N ASP A 111 -25.10 4.56 -3.89
CA ASP A 111 -26.23 3.98 -4.61
C ASP A 111 -26.39 2.47 -4.40
N THR A 112 -25.28 1.74 -4.30
CA THR A 112 -25.19 0.28 -4.34
C THR A 112 -24.77 -0.36 -3.00
N GLY A 113 -24.50 0.45 -1.96
CA GLY A 113 -24.16 -0.04 -0.62
C GLY A 113 -22.65 -0.10 -0.40
N ARG A 114 -22.08 -1.29 -0.22
CA ARG A 114 -20.62 -1.49 -0.18
C ARG A 114 -20.20 -2.63 -1.09
N SER A 115 -19.00 -2.55 -1.65
CA SER A 115 -18.40 -3.63 -2.45
C SER A 115 -17.08 -4.09 -1.87
N LEU A 116 -16.80 -5.40 -1.88
CA LEU A 116 -15.50 -5.93 -1.47
C LEU A 116 -14.50 -5.85 -2.65
N SER A 117 -13.35 -5.21 -2.42
CA SER A 117 -12.29 -5.07 -3.41
C SER A 117 -11.38 -6.30 -3.41
N ARG A 118 -10.97 -6.76 -2.22
CA ARG A 118 -10.12 -7.93 -1.96
C ARG A 118 -10.51 -8.54 -0.63
N ILE A 119 -10.59 -9.86 -0.54
CA ILE A 119 -10.75 -10.57 0.74
C ILE A 119 -9.36 -11.03 1.17
N GLU A 120 -8.99 -10.82 2.44
CA GLU A 120 -7.68 -11.17 2.99
C GLU A 120 -7.72 -12.49 3.78
N LEU A 121 -8.86 -12.78 4.42
CA LEU A 121 -9.14 -13.99 5.19
C LEU A 121 -10.64 -14.34 5.10
N ALA A 122 -10.95 -15.63 4.99
CA ALA A 122 -12.30 -16.17 5.15
C ALA A 122 -12.31 -17.52 5.88
N TYR A 123 -13.38 -17.78 6.64
CA TYR A 123 -13.59 -19.02 7.40
C TYR A 123 -15.07 -19.18 7.81
N VAL A 124 -15.49 -20.39 8.16
CA VAL A 124 -16.75 -20.66 8.88
C VAL A 124 -16.50 -20.72 10.38
N ASP A 125 -15.56 -21.57 10.82
CA ASP A 125 -15.31 -21.85 12.24
C ASP A 125 -14.22 -20.94 12.84
N GLY A 126 -14.61 -19.73 13.28
CA GLY A 126 -13.69 -18.78 13.92
C GLY A 126 -14.38 -17.71 14.77
N PRO A 127 -13.63 -16.73 15.32
CA PRO A 127 -14.16 -15.72 16.24
C PRO A 127 -15.09 -14.69 15.57
N GLY A 128 -14.94 -14.48 14.26
CA GLY A 128 -15.73 -13.56 13.44
C GLY A 128 -15.72 -12.13 14.00
N CYS A 129 -16.90 -11.51 14.07
CA CYS A 129 -17.08 -10.16 14.60
C CYS A 129 -16.73 -9.98 16.10
N ASN A 130 -16.38 -11.05 16.83
CA ASN A 130 -15.95 -10.96 18.23
C ASN A 130 -14.44 -10.73 18.37
N GLU A 131 -13.66 -10.97 17.30
CA GLU A 131 -12.24 -10.60 17.24
C GLU A 131 -12.11 -9.10 16.92
N ALA A 132 -11.30 -8.39 17.70
CA ALA A 132 -11.02 -6.97 17.45
C ALA A 132 -10.22 -6.78 16.15
N PRO A 133 -10.36 -5.62 15.46
CA PRO A 133 -9.46 -5.26 14.35
C PRO A 133 -7.99 -5.39 14.75
N THR A 134 -7.17 -5.94 13.85
CA THR A 134 -5.82 -6.40 14.19
C THR A 134 -4.77 -5.35 13.85
N PRO A 135 -3.99 -4.85 14.85
CA PRO A 135 -3.05 -3.75 14.64
C PRO A 135 -1.72 -4.24 14.05
N PHE A 136 -1.76 -4.97 12.94
CA PHE A 136 -0.59 -5.40 12.18
C PHE A 136 -0.76 -5.13 10.68
N VAL A 137 0.33 -4.76 10.03
CA VAL A 137 0.37 -4.53 8.58
C VAL A 137 0.24 -5.86 7.83
N PHE A 138 0.92 -6.90 8.32
CA PHE A 138 0.70 -8.28 7.88
C PHE A 138 1.03 -9.29 8.97
N LYS A 139 0.45 -10.49 8.81
CA LYS A 139 0.84 -11.69 9.54
C LYS A 139 0.97 -12.86 8.58
N ALA A 140 2.12 -13.54 8.64
CA ALA A 140 2.38 -14.81 8.00
C ALA A 140 2.58 -15.90 9.06
N HIS A 141 2.27 -17.14 8.74
CA HIS A 141 2.42 -18.30 9.62
C HIS A 141 2.43 -19.59 8.81
N GLY A 142 2.89 -20.69 9.42
CA GLY A 142 2.75 -22.03 8.84
C GLY A 142 2.66 -23.11 9.89
N THR A 143 2.07 -24.24 9.51
CA THR A 143 1.77 -25.38 10.39
C THR A 143 2.97 -26.30 10.59
N GLU A 144 3.62 -26.73 9.51
CA GLU A 144 4.73 -27.69 9.57
C GLU A 144 5.96 -27.20 8.79
N PRO A 145 7.09 -26.89 9.47
CA PRO A 145 7.20 -26.66 10.92
C PRO A 145 6.32 -25.47 11.38
N PHE A 146 5.98 -25.40 12.67
CA PHE A 146 5.25 -24.25 13.21
C PHE A 146 6.10 -22.97 13.19
N TRP A 147 5.57 -21.87 12.67
CA TRP A 147 6.19 -20.53 12.72
C TRP A 147 5.16 -19.40 12.59
N SER A 148 5.57 -18.21 13.01
CA SER A 148 4.88 -16.92 12.79
C SER A 148 5.87 -15.86 12.30
N LEU A 149 5.40 -14.91 11.50
CA LEU A 149 6.11 -13.69 11.14
C LEU A 149 5.09 -12.55 11.06
N THR A 150 5.12 -11.64 12.02
CA THR A 150 4.15 -10.53 12.12
C THR A 150 4.89 -9.20 12.00
N ALA A 151 4.36 -8.25 11.23
CA ALA A 151 4.86 -6.87 11.24
C ALA A 151 3.83 -5.87 11.74
N SER A 152 4.22 -5.10 12.75
CA SER A 152 3.41 -4.10 13.44
C SER A 152 4.33 -3.02 14.03
N GLY A 153 3.85 -1.79 14.17
CA GLY A 153 4.57 -0.71 14.89
C GLY A 153 5.95 -0.35 14.32
N GLY A 154 6.24 -0.62 13.05
CA GLY A 154 7.56 -0.41 12.44
C GLY A 154 8.60 -1.48 12.75
N ALA A 155 8.17 -2.65 13.23
CA ALA A 155 9.01 -3.83 13.45
C ALA A 155 8.43 -5.07 12.76
N MET A 156 9.28 -6.05 12.47
CA MET A 156 8.89 -7.40 12.03
C MET A 156 9.46 -8.41 13.02
N THR A 157 8.62 -9.28 13.55
CA THR A 157 8.98 -10.30 14.55
C THR A 157 8.69 -11.68 14.01
N PHE A 158 9.71 -12.54 14.02
CA PHE A 158 9.64 -13.96 13.71
C PHE A 158 9.59 -14.80 14.99
N GLU A 159 8.73 -15.81 15.02
CA GLU A 159 8.56 -16.74 16.15
C GLU A 159 8.46 -18.20 15.67
N GLN A 160 8.98 -19.11 16.47
CA GLN A 160 8.91 -20.57 16.28
C GLN A 160 8.89 -21.24 17.67
N PRO A 161 8.37 -22.47 17.83
CA PRO A 161 8.51 -23.22 19.09
C PRO A 161 9.98 -23.40 19.50
N ASP A 162 10.21 -23.52 20.81
CA ASP A 162 11.50 -23.87 21.43
C ASP A 162 12.69 -22.94 21.11
N ALA A 163 12.44 -21.74 20.59
CA ALA A 163 13.46 -20.70 20.37
C ALA A 163 12.97 -19.30 20.74
N SER A 164 13.90 -18.39 21.01
CA SER A 164 13.60 -16.97 21.22
C SER A 164 13.05 -16.31 19.95
N ALA A 165 12.10 -15.40 20.12
CA ALA A 165 11.62 -14.53 19.04
C ALA A 165 12.75 -13.67 18.48
N ILE A 166 12.68 -13.35 17.18
CA ILE A 166 13.65 -12.54 16.45
C ILE A 166 12.92 -11.30 15.92
N THR A 167 13.25 -10.11 16.43
CA THR A 167 12.64 -8.85 16.01
C THR A 167 13.65 -7.97 15.29
N VAL A 168 13.25 -7.42 14.14
CA VAL A 168 14.03 -6.47 13.33
C VAL A 168 13.19 -5.24 12.99
N ALA A 169 13.84 -4.11 12.64
CA ALA A 169 13.12 -2.92 12.18
C ALA A 169 12.49 -3.16 10.79
N PHE A 170 11.30 -2.60 10.55
CA PHE A 170 10.55 -2.81 9.31
C PHE A 170 10.00 -1.50 8.75
N SER A 171 10.40 -1.17 7.51
CA SER A 171 10.02 0.06 6.81
C SER A 171 8.91 -0.11 5.76
N GLY A 172 8.34 -1.32 5.64
CA GLY A 172 7.34 -1.66 4.62
C GLY A 172 7.82 -2.70 3.60
N PHE A 173 6.94 -3.04 2.65
CA PHE A 173 7.24 -3.92 1.52
C PHE A 173 7.61 -3.13 0.27
N ALA A 174 8.46 -3.71 -0.57
CA ALA A 174 8.46 -3.42 -2.00
C ALA A 174 7.33 -4.21 -2.67
N GLU A 175 6.43 -3.54 -3.41
CA GLU A 175 5.37 -4.20 -4.17
C GLU A 175 5.80 -4.37 -5.64
N GLN A 176 5.56 -5.56 -6.20
CA GLN A 176 5.87 -5.90 -7.59
C GLN A 176 4.79 -6.83 -8.15
N GLY A 177 3.78 -6.26 -8.83
CA GLY A 177 2.60 -7.00 -9.28
C GLY A 177 1.89 -7.68 -8.11
N ASP A 178 1.52 -8.95 -8.27
CA ASP A 178 0.92 -9.79 -7.23
C ASP A 178 1.90 -10.23 -6.11
N THR A 179 3.04 -9.55 -5.94
CA THR A 179 4.03 -9.89 -4.88
C THR A 179 4.38 -8.71 -3.99
N ARG A 180 4.59 -9.01 -2.70
CA ARG A 180 5.13 -8.11 -1.68
C ARG A 180 6.42 -8.71 -1.14
N GLN A 181 7.50 -7.95 -1.16
CA GLN A 181 8.84 -8.42 -0.80
C GLN A 181 9.49 -7.50 0.22
N ALA A 182 10.09 -8.06 1.26
CA ALA A 182 10.88 -7.34 2.25
C ALA A 182 12.10 -8.16 2.65
N GLU A 183 13.26 -7.51 2.74
CA GLU A 183 14.49 -8.10 3.27
C GLU A 183 15.11 -7.12 4.28
N VAL A 184 15.44 -7.64 5.45
CA VAL A 184 16.05 -6.89 6.55
C VAL A 184 17.21 -7.71 7.11
N SER A 185 18.38 -7.11 7.18
CA SER A 185 19.54 -7.67 7.89
C SER A 185 19.98 -6.75 9.02
N SER A 186 20.23 -7.32 10.20
CA SER A 186 20.65 -6.62 11.41
C SER A 186 21.53 -7.55 12.24
N ASP A 187 22.75 -7.09 12.57
CA ASP A 187 23.80 -7.90 13.21
C ASP A 187 23.99 -9.26 12.51
N ASN A 188 23.79 -10.37 13.21
CA ASN A 188 23.87 -11.74 12.68
C ASN A 188 22.50 -12.31 12.25
N THR A 189 21.51 -11.45 12.03
CA THR A 189 20.14 -11.83 11.63
C THR A 189 19.84 -11.34 10.21
N THR A 190 19.28 -12.21 9.37
CA THR A 190 18.66 -11.86 8.10
C THR A 190 17.26 -12.46 8.03
N ILE A 191 16.27 -11.62 7.77
CA ILE A 191 14.89 -11.98 7.50
C ILE A 191 14.55 -11.50 6.09
N ALA A 192 14.28 -12.43 5.19
CA ALA A 192 13.67 -12.16 3.89
C ALA A 192 12.28 -12.78 3.83
N VAL A 193 11.30 -12.09 3.23
CA VAL A 193 9.94 -12.59 3.03
C VAL A 193 9.38 -12.15 1.69
N THR A 194 8.79 -13.10 0.98
CA THR A 194 7.97 -12.90 -0.22
C THR A 194 6.55 -13.39 0.07
N LEU A 195 5.58 -12.50 -0.06
CA LEU A 195 4.16 -12.84 -0.09
C LEU A 195 3.69 -12.78 -1.54
N THR A 196 3.00 -13.81 -2.01
CA THR A 196 2.35 -13.84 -3.33
C THR A 196 0.84 -13.84 -3.13
N HIS A 197 0.11 -12.94 -3.79
CA HIS A 197 -1.34 -12.86 -3.75
C HIS A 197 -1.93 -14.07 -4.49
N THR A 198 -2.21 -15.12 -3.72
CA THR A 198 -2.59 -16.46 -4.19
C THR A 198 -3.21 -17.17 -2.98
N PRO A 199 -4.50 -17.54 -3.04
CA PRO A 199 -5.20 -18.12 -1.90
C PRO A 199 -4.50 -19.37 -1.34
N CYS A 200 -4.32 -19.37 -0.03
CA CYS A 200 -3.57 -20.34 0.74
C CYS A 200 -4.43 -20.88 1.88
N ASN A 201 -4.44 -22.20 2.09
CA ASN A 201 -5.06 -22.86 3.22
C ASN A 201 -3.95 -23.54 4.05
N ASP A 202 -4.08 -23.52 5.38
CA ASP A 202 -3.03 -23.99 6.30
C ASP A 202 -2.99 -25.52 6.50
N GLY A 203 -3.90 -26.25 5.84
CA GLY A 203 -4.03 -27.71 5.89
C GLY A 203 -4.71 -28.26 7.14
N MET A 204 -5.07 -27.41 8.11
CA MET A 204 -5.60 -27.79 9.42
C MET A 204 -6.98 -27.19 9.72
N SER A 205 -7.33 -26.09 9.07
CA SER A 205 -8.60 -25.39 9.22
C SER A 205 -9.35 -25.27 7.89
N ASP A 206 -10.56 -24.74 7.94
CA ASP A 206 -11.33 -24.24 6.80
C ASP A 206 -10.92 -22.82 6.39
N HIS A 207 -9.91 -22.22 7.04
CA HIS A 207 -9.47 -20.86 6.72
C HIS A 207 -8.85 -20.81 5.33
N LEU A 208 -9.19 -19.77 4.58
CA LEU A 208 -8.49 -19.36 3.37
C LEU A 208 -7.89 -17.98 3.61
N TYR A 209 -6.58 -17.86 3.44
CA TYR A 209 -5.82 -16.61 3.54
C TYR A 209 -5.44 -16.16 2.12
N ALA A 210 -5.42 -14.86 1.83
CA ALA A 210 -5.22 -14.35 0.47
C ALA A 210 -3.79 -14.48 -0.07
N TRP A 211 -2.80 -14.68 0.80
CA TRP A 211 -1.39 -14.70 0.41
C TRP A 211 -0.72 -16.03 0.74
N THR A 212 0.05 -16.54 -0.21
CA THR A 212 1.02 -17.61 0.00
C THR A 212 2.34 -16.98 0.45
N ALA A 213 2.86 -17.42 1.59
CA ALA A 213 4.06 -16.85 2.21
C ALA A 213 5.28 -17.76 2.04
N GLN A 214 6.41 -17.15 1.66
CA GLN A 214 7.72 -17.78 1.62
C GLN A 214 8.71 -16.87 2.37
N ALA A 215 9.27 -17.35 3.48
CA ALA A 215 10.24 -16.60 4.28
C ALA A 215 11.57 -17.35 4.36
N THR A 216 12.67 -16.61 4.52
CA THR A 216 14.00 -17.16 4.81
C THR A 216 14.57 -16.42 6.01
N ILE A 217 14.82 -17.16 7.09
CA ILE A 217 15.32 -16.66 8.37
C ILE A 217 16.70 -17.29 8.58
N ASN A 218 17.75 -16.48 8.58
CA ASN A 218 19.14 -16.90 8.74
C ASN A 218 19.53 -18.10 7.82
N GLY A 219 19.05 -18.07 6.57
CA GLY A 219 19.28 -19.11 5.56
C GLY A 219 18.36 -20.33 5.63
N LYS A 220 17.51 -20.49 6.67
CA LYS A 220 16.47 -21.52 6.72
C LYS A 220 15.19 -21.00 6.05
N SER A 221 14.67 -21.72 5.07
CA SER A 221 13.41 -21.39 4.40
C SER A 221 12.17 -21.92 5.14
N TRP A 222 11.08 -21.19 5.00
CA TRP A 222 9.78 -21.40 5.65
C TRP A 222 8.67 -21.15 4.63
N LYS A 223 7.57 -21.91 4.75
CA LYS A 223 6.38 -21.80 3.89
C LYS A 223 5.12 -21.78 4.73
N GLY A 224 4.09 -21.12 4.23
CA GLY A 224 2.79 -21.03 4.91
C GLY A 224 1.87 -20.00 4.27
N CYS A 225 0.92 -19.49 5.04
CA CYS A 225 -0.13 -18.59 4.60
C CYS A 225 -0.03 -17.22 5.29
N ALA A 226 -0.54 -16.17 4.64
CA ALA A 226 -0.51 -14.81 5.15
C ALA A 226 -1.73 -13.96 4.75
N TYR A 227 -1.97 -12.91 5.53
CA TYR A 227 -3.06 -11.95 5.38
C TYR A 227 -2.62 -10.57 5.86
N SER A 228 -3.11 -9.49 5.24
CA SER A 228 -2.89 -8.12 5.73
C SER A 228 -3.96 -7.70 6.73
N GLY A 229 -3.55 -6.93 7.75
CA GLY A 229 -4.44 -6.30 8.72
C GLY A 229 -4.62 -4.81 8.40
N GLU A 230 -4.59 -3.96 9.43
CA GLU A 230 -4.75 -2.49 9.35
C GLU A 230 -3.43 -1.74 9.63
#